data_AF-A0A673J7G4-F1
#
_entry.id   AF-A0A673J7G4-F1
#
_cell.length_a   1.000
_cell.length_b   1.000
_cell.length_c   1.000
_cell.angle_alpha   90.00
_cell.angle_beta   90.00
_cell.angle_gamma   90.00
#
_symmetry.space_group_name_H-M   'P 1'
#
loop_
_entity.id
_entity.type
_entity.pdbx_description
1 polymer ?
#
loop_
_entity_poly.entity_id
_entity_poly.type
_entity_poly.pdbx_seq_one_letter_code
_entity_poly.pdbx_strand_id
1 'polypeptide(L)'
;MNVLLCSLLLMRLWPVAADHPGVCPNHLNLNLWVDAQSTCERECQTDQDCAAFEKCCTNVCGLLSCVASRFSDGSSDDGQSGAGVSAGGVASCEGFVCSQQGAVCDVWEGQPVCKCQDRCESEPSFTCASDGLTYFNRCYMDAEACVQGVTLTVVTCRYHLSGPNASPLPQDTTAQPTSAAADDSEPFPPTLYSNPQQQVIYLGGTSSFHCDVIGHPKPDITWEKLSEGGERILMRPDQMYGNVVITNIGQLVVYNAQVWDTGIYTCITRNTAGALRADYPLSVVRRDSEDFFDDPEAGLPLGQPFSPADCWAPVERGECGEQRVDWYYDAARGECHVFAHGGCEGGRNRFETYEECRVSCQREGLGVCSLPAVQGPCKLWEPRWAYNSLMKQCLAFVYGGCHGNKNNFRTRKECEATCPQPKRRPCKNCRPKGKIVASLCRSDFAIVGRLTELIEELDSGIARFHLEQVLRDEKMGLQLFETQHLEVLLARMDWSCPCPNITQHRELSLLVMGEVQDGTAVILPHSYVRPISDRRLKKIHEVLGKKTCEMLQRFQD
;
A
#
# COMPACT_ATOMS: atom_id res chain seq x y z
N MET A 1 20.14 95.20 -28.04
CA MET A 1 21.45 94.51 -28.12
C MET A 1 21.61 93.73 -26.83
N ASN A 2 21.78 92.41 -26.94
CA ASN A 2 21.86 91.37 -25.89
C ASN A 2 20.58 91.06 -25.08
N VAL A 3 19.94 89.94 -25.43
CA VAL A 3 18.91 89.25 -24.65
C VAL A 3 19.58 88.03 -24.04
N LEU A 4 19.65 87.96 -22.70
CA LEU A 4 20.08 86.78 -21.96
C LEU A 4 18.99 86.40 -20.94
N LEU A 5 18.53 85.16 -21.08
CA LEU A 5 17.90 84.24 -20.12
C LEU A 5 16.94 84.81 -19.06
N CYS A 6 15.67 84.37 -19.11
CA CYS A 6 15.14 83.34 -18.19
C CYS A 6 13.67 83.08 -18.54
N SER A 7 13.34 81.92 -19.13
CA SER A 7 11.95 81.48 -19.28
C SER A 7 11.82 80.05 -18.78
N LEU A 8 10.97 79.91 -17.77
CA LEU A 8 10.56 78.66 -17.14
C LEU A 8 10.05 77.64 -18.15
N LEU A 9 10.58 76.41 -18.08
CA LEU A 9 9.88 75.21 -18.54
C LEU A 9 9.81 74.22 -17.37
N LEU A 10 8.60 73.76 -17.07
CA LEU A 10 8.30 72.77 -16.04
C LEU A 10 9.14 71.50 -16.24
N MET A 11 10.03 71.20 -15.29
CA MET A 11 10.45 69.82 -15.04
C MET A 11 9.62 69.27 -13.89
N ARG A 12 8.84 68.24 -14.21
CA ARG A 12 8.20 67.36 -13.23
C ARG A 12 9.31 66.74 -12.39
N LEU A 13 9.35 67.08 -11.10
CA LEU A 13 10.06 66.30 -10.10
C LEU A 13 9.29 64.98 -9.94
N TRP A 14 9.77 63.91 -10.58
CA TRP A 14 9.45 62.57 -10.13
C TRP A 14 10.17 62.35 -8.79
N PRO A 15 9.48 61.83 -7.76
CA PRO A 15 10.17 61.45 -6.53
C PRO A 15 11.15 60.34 -6.89
N VAL A 16 12.43 60.54 -6.53
CA VAL A 16 13.44 59.49 -6.55
C VAL A 16 12.91 58.38 -5.65
N ALA A 17 12.59 57.22 -6.24
CA ALA A 17 12.16 56.06 -5.50
C ALA A 17 13.31 55.65 -4.56
N ALA A 18 13.06 55.70 -3.26
CA ALA A 18 14.00 55.17 -2.27
C ALA A 18 14.01 53.65 -2.42
N ASP A 19 15.14 53.12 -2.91
CA ASP A 19 15.39 51.69 -3.07
C ASP A 19 15.46 51.04 -1.68
N HIS A 20 14.79 49.90 -1.48
CA HIS A 20 14.85 49.22 -0.18
C HIS A 20 16.27 48.68 0.05
N PRO A 21 16.80 48.77 1.29
CA PRO A 21 18.18 48.37 1.58
C PRO A 21 18.36 46.84 1.47
N GLY A 22 19.48 46.42 0.87
CA GLY A 22 19.82 45.01 0.63
C GLY A 22 19.91 44.65 -0.87
N VAL A 23 20.15 43.37 -1.15
CA VAL A 23 20.38 42.81 -2.49
C VAL A 23 19.48 41.58 -2.69
N CYS A 24 19.03 41.36 -3.93
CA CYS A 24 18.26 40.18 -4.28
C CYS A 24 19.09 38.89 -4.04
N PRO A 25 18.52 37.83 -3.42
CA PRO A 25 19.25 36.60 -3.12
C PRO A 25 19.91 35.93 -4.32
N ASN A 26 19.24 35.98 -5.48
CA ASN A 26 19.73 35.43 -6.76
C ASN A 26 20.94 36.21 -7.33
N HIS A 27 21.19 37.45 -6.90
CA HIS A 27 22.38 38.21 -7.27
C HIS A 27 23.61 37.85 -6.42
N LEU A 28 23.40 37.30 -5.21
CA LEU A 28 24.47 36.79 -4.34
C LEU A 28 24.87 35.36 -4.73
N ASN A 29 23.92 34.54 -5.16
CA ASN A 29 24.15 33.22 -5.71
C ASN A 29 23.03 32.86 -6.71
N LEU A 30 23.41 32.58 -7.96
CA LEU A 30 22.49 32.28 -9.07
C LEU A 30 21.55 31.10 -8.82
N ASN A 31 21.87 30.23 -7.84
CA ASN A 31 21.06 29.06 -7.47
C ASN A 31 20.20 29.29 -6.22
N LEU A 32 20.26 30.48 -5.60
CA LEU A 32 19.57 30.77 -4.34
C LEU A 32 18.22 31.46 -4.60
N TRP A 33 17.19 30.63 -4.82
CA TRP A 33 15.80 31.08 -4.98
C TRP A 33 15.03 30.67 -3.73
N VAL A 34 14.45 31.64 -3.03
CA VAL A 34 13.58 31.36 -1.88
C VAL A 34 12.29 30.79 -2.48
N ASP A 35 11.99 29.53 -2.17
CA ASP A 35 10.79 28.77 -2.57
C ASP A 35 10.29 28.96 -4.03
N ALA A 36 10.64 28.04 -4.93
CA ALA A 36 10.29 28.15 -6.35
C ALA A 36 8.78 28.15 -6.70
N GLN A 37 7.86 28.09 -5.73
CA GLN A 37 6.41 28.13 -5.94
C GLN A 37 5.71 29.32 -5.25
N SER A 38 6.05 29.67 -4.01
CA SER A 38 5.38 30.79 -3.30
C SER A 38 5.89 32.17 -3.70
N THR A 39 7.11 32.26 -4.25
CA THR A 39 7.58 33.53 -4.84
C THR A 39 6.84 33.92 -6.11
N CYS A 40 6.15 33.03 -6.82
CA CYS A 40 5.41 33.41 -8.04
C CYS A 40 3.99 33.95 -7.78
N GLU A 41 3.53 33.99 -6.52
CA GLU A 41 2.18 34.46 -6.17
C GLU A 41 2.11 35.94 -5.76
N ARG A 42 3.26 36.56 -5.44
CA ARG A 42 3.36 37.97 -4.97
C ARG A 42 4.13 38.84 -5.96
N GLU A 43 3.51 39.12 -7.09
CA GLU A 43 4.07 39.97 -8.15
C GLU A 43 4.30 41.42 -7.68
N CYS A 44 5.40 42.03 -8.14
CA CYS A 44 5.74 43.44 -7.91
C CYS A 44 6.27 44.07 -9.19
N GLN A 45 6.22 45.40 -9.29
CA GLN A 45 6.87 46.15 -10.38
C GLN A 45 8.06 46.97 -9.87
N THR A 46 8.00 47.39 -8.61
CA THR A 46 9.05 48.16 -7.95
C THR A 46 9.20 47.72 -6.49
N ASP A 47 10.33 48.04 -5.87
CA ASP A 47 10.59 47.74 -4.45
C ASP A 47 9.52 48.33 -3.51
N GLN A 48 8.87 49.42 -3.91
CA GLN A 48 7.82 50.07 -3.13
C GLN A 48 6.53 49.24 -3.01
N ASP A 49 6.35 48.26 -3.90
CA ASP A 49 5.22 47.33 -3.84
C ASP A 49 5.44 46.23 -2.77
N CYS A 50 6.65 46.17 -2.21
CA CYS A 50 7.09 45.17 -1.25
C CYS A 50 7.24 45.76 0.16
N ALA A 51 7.35 44.91 1.19
CA ALA A 51 7.64 45.40 2.53
C ALA A 51 9.04 46.02 2.61
N ALA A 52 9.31 46.88 3.61
CA ALA A 52 10.58 47.62 3.72
C ALA A 52 11.85 46.75 3.85
N PHE A 53 11.69 45.46 4.19
CA PHE A 53 12.74 44.44 4.27
C PHE A 53 12.74 43.48 3.07
N GLU A 54 11.93 43.74 2.06
CA GLU A 54 11.78 42.98 0.82
C GLU A 54 12.20 43.85 -0.38
N LYS A 55 12.77 43.22 -1.42
CA LYS A 55 13.03 43.84 -2.72
C LYS A 55 12.24 43.14 -3.81
N CYS A 56 11.97 43.87 -4.89
CA CYS A 56 11.31 43.34 -6.06
C CYS A 56 12.33 42.64 -6.96
N CYS A 57 12.40 41.32 -6.84
CA CYS A 57 13.44 40.50 -7.45
C CYS A 57 12.86 39.58 -8.53
N THR A 58 13.67 39.24 -9.54
CA THR A 58 13.28 38.22 -10.50
C THR A 58 13.10 36.89 -9.79
N ASN A 59 12.02 36.17 -10.13
CA ASN A 59 11.67 34.85 -9.60
C ASN A 59 12.00 33.74 -10.63
N VAL A 60 11.85 32.48 -10.21
CA VAL A 60 12.17 31.30 -11.05
C VAL A 60 11.25 31.21 -12.28
N CYS A 61 10.05 31.80 -12.20
CA CYS A 61 9.08 31.89 -13.29
C CYS A 61 9.42 32.98 -14.33
N GLY A 62 10.48 33.77 -14.13
CA GLY A 62 10.88 34.87 -15.02
C GLY A 62 10.10 36.18 -14.81
N LEU A 63 9.30 36.27 -13.74
CA LEU A 63 8.54 37.46 -13.35
C LEU A 63 9.19 38.14 -12.13
N LEU A 64 8.73 39.34 -11.77
CA LEU A 64 9.21 40.07 -10.60
C LEU A 64 8.31 39.80 -9.40
N SER A 65 8.89 39.52 -8.22
CA SER A 65 8.14 39.25 -7.00
C SER A 65 8.86 39.72 -5.75
N CYS A 66 8.11 40.00 -4.69
CA CYS A 66 8.67 40.49 -3.43
C CYS A 66 9.44 39.39 -2.70
N VAL A 67 10.75 39.61 -2.50
CA VAL A 67 11.65 38.65 -1.84
C VAL A 67 12.42 39.35 -0.72
N ALA A 68 12.58 38.68 0.42
CA ALA A 68 13.36 39.20 1.54
C ALA A 68 14.78 39.59 1.11
N SER A 69 15.18 40.82 1.43
CA SER A 69 16.47 41.38 1.03
C SER A 69 17.61 40.76 1.83
N ARG A 70 18.77 40.54 1.19
CA ARG A 70 19.98 40.04 1.85
C ARG A 70 21.02 41.15 1.93
N PHE A 71 21.78 41.16 3.01
CA PHE A 71 22.89 42.09 3.21
C PHE A 71 24.18 41.32 2.99
N SER A 72 25.06 41.84 2.15
CA SER A 72 26.41 41.31 1.99
C SER A 72 27.17 41.47 3.31
N ASP A 73 27.76 40.39 3.83
CA ASP A 73 28.75 40.49 4.91
C ASP A 73 29.91 41.36 4.41
N GLY A 74 30.09 42.51 5.06
CA GLY A 74 31.20 43.41 4.79
C GLY A 74 32.50 42.79 5.28
N SER A 75 33.18 42.02 4.43
CA SER A 75 34.63 41.91 4.52
C SER A 75 35.23 43.22 3.99
N SER A 76 35.59 44.12 4.90
CA SER A 76 36.44 45.27 4.55
C SER A 76 37.64 45.29 5.48
N ASP A 77 38.75 44.76 4.96
CA ASP A 77 40.08 45.17 5.38
C ASP A 77 40.26 46.66 5.06
N ASP A 78 41.06 47.32 5.87
CA ASP A 78 41.47 48.73 5.82
C ASP A 78 40.46 49.84 6.17
N GLY A 79 40.66 50.38 7.38
CA GLY A 79 41.12 51.76 7.46
C GLY A 79 40.09 52.84 7.80
N GLN A 80 39.99 53.08 9.11
CA GLN A 80 40.12 54.41 9.73
C GLN A 80 38.86 55.12 10.24
N SER A 81 38.85 55.18 11.57
CA SER A 81 38.36 56.24 12.46
C SER A 81 36.87 56.32 12.80
N GLY A 82 36.58 56.03 14.08
CA GLY A 82 35.73 56.92 14.87
C GLY A 82 34.74 56.28 15.84
N ALA A 83 35.26 55.81 16.98
CA ALA A 83 34.62 55.77 18.32
C ALA A 83 33.22 55.11 18.42
N GLY A 84 32.99 54.03 19.17
CA GLY A 84 33.71 53.46 20.28
C GLY A 84 32.65 52.81 21.16
N VAL A 85 32.55 51.48 21.12
CA VAL A 85 31.84 50.72 22.15
C VAL A 85 32.76 49.59 22.56
N SER A 86 33.10 49.65 23.84
CA SER A 86 33.97 48.76 24.58
C SER A 86 33.59 47.30 24.38
N ALA A 87 34.61 46.49 24.08
CA ALA A 87 34.56 45.05 24.30
C ALA A 87 34.22 44.75 25.77
N GLY A 88 33.26 43.86 25.99
CA GLY A 88 32.92 43.33 27.31
C GLY A 88 31.45 43.48 27.72
N GLY A 89 30.50 43.16 26.83
CA GLY A 89 29.11 42.93 27.21
C GLY A 89 28.75 41.49 26.86
N VAL A 90 28.48 40.66 27.86
CA VAL A 90 27.82 39.37 27.65
C VAL A 90 26.50 39.68 26.96
N ALA A 91 26.30 39.15 25.75
CA ALA A 91 25.05 39.35 25.03
C ALA A 91 23.89 38.89 25.92
N SER A 92 22.98 39.81 26.22
CA SER A 92 21.87 39.62 27.15
C SER A 92 20.57 39.96 26.44
N CYS A 93 19.52 39.20 26.75
CA CYS A 93 18.16 39.47 26.31
C CYS A 93 17.49 40.64 27.05
N GLU A 94 18.21 41.31 27.97
CA GLU A 94 17.70 42.51 28.65
C GLU A 94 17.42 43.65 27.66
N GLY A 95 16.14 43.99 27.51
CA GLY A 95 15.67 45.06 26.64
C GLY A 95 15.37 44.66 25.19
N PHE A 96 15.63 43.40 24.81
CA PHE A 96 15.29 42.88 23.48
C PHE A 96 13.89 42.26 23.48
N VAL A 97 12.94 42.91 22.78
CA VAL A 97 11.53 42.50 22.75
C VAL A 97 11.20 41.91 21.38
N CYS A 98 10.71 40.67 21.38
CA CYS A 98 10.24 40.00 20.19
C CYS A 98 8.82 40.44 19.84
N SER A 99 8.61 40.88 18.60
CA SER A 99 7.30 41.35 18.11
C SER A 99 6.36 40.19 17.74
N GLN A 100 6.90 39.02 17.43
CA GLN A 100 6.11 37.83 17.07
C GLN A 100 5.48 37.20 18.31
N GLN A 101 4.19 36.90 18.23
CA GLN A 101 3.48 36.17 19.27
C GLN A 101 4.14 34.81 19.53
N GLY A 102 4.47 34.52 20.79
CA GLY A 102 5.12 33.27 21.19
C GLY A 102 6.61 33.17 20.90
N ALA A 103 7.24 34.25 20.45
CA ALA A 103 8.70 34.35 20.35
C ALA A 103 9.32 34.81 21.67
N VAL A 104 10.39 34.15 22.08
CA VAL A 104 11.21 34.50 23.24
C VAL A 104 12.63 34.80 22.77
N CYS A 105 13.26 35.76 23.44
CA CYS A 105 14.65 36.09 23.17
C CYS A 105 15.56 34.98 23.69
N ASP A 106 16.45 34.51 22.82
CA ASP A 106 17.54 33.61 23.14
C ASP A 106 18.86 34.19 22.61
N VAL A 107 19.99 33.89 23.25
CA VAL A 107 21.29 34.44 22.87
C VAL A 107 22.02 33.42 22.00
N TRP A 108 22.15 33.72 20.71
CA TRP A 108 22.83 32.85 19.75
C TRP A 108 24.08 33.55 19.20
N GLU A 109 25.23 32.89 19.30
CA GLU A 109 26.56 33.43 18.89
C GLU A 109 26.88 34.85 19.40
N GLY A 110 26.43 35.19 20.61
CA GLY A 110 26.69 36.49 21.20
C GLY A 110 25.78 37.61 20.70
N GLN A 111 24.62 37.29 20.14
CA GLN A 111 23.57 38.26 19.80
C GLN A 111 22.18 37.77 20.26
N PRO A 112 21.29 38.65 20.75
CA PRO A 112 19.92 38.28 21.08
C PRO A 112 19.11 38.04 19.78
N VAL A 113 18.50 36.86 19.68
CA VAL A 113 17.69 36.41 18.56
C VAL A 113 16.31 36.02 19.07
N CYS A 114 15.25 36.37 18.33
CA CYS A 114 13.91 35.91 18.62
C CYS A 114 13.71 34.49 18.11
N LYS A 115 13.42 33.57 19.02
CA LYS A 115 13.11 32.18 18.69
C LYS A 115 11.73 31.82 19.21
N CYS A 116 10.99 31.00 18.46
CA CYS A 116 9.74 30.46 18.93
C CYS A 116 9.95 29.55 20.15
N GLN A 117 9.03 29.63 21.10
CA GLN A 117 9.14 28.87 22.34
C GLN A 117 8.87 27.38 22.10
N ASP A 118 9.90 26.55 22.24
CA ASP A 118 9.82 25.09 22.01
C ASP A 118 9.36 24.28 23.24
N ARG A 119 9.33 24.90 24.43
CA ARG A 119 8.99 24.24 25.71
C ARG A 119 7.90 24.99 26.45
N CYS A 120 6.74 24.36 26.55
CA CYS A 120 5.58 24.83 27.30
C CYS A 120 5.32 23.91 28.51
N GLU A 121 4.71 24.48 29.56
CA GLU A 121 4.39 23.74 30.78
C GLU A 121 3.40 22.59 30.51
N SER A 122 3.50 21.53 31.32
CA SER A 122 2.76 20.26 31.14
C SER A 122 1.34 20.28 31.71
N GLU A 123 0.93 21.37 32.36
CA GLU A 123 -0.41 21.47 32.93
C GLU A 123 -1.45 21.78 31.83
N PRO A 124 -2.54 21.00 31.73
CA PRO A 124 -3.55 21.16 30.69
C PRO A 124 -4.46 22.36 30.98
N SER A 125 -4.48 23.35 30.09
CA SER A 125 -5.35 24.52 30.17
C SER A 125 -5.87 24.89 28.78
N PHE A 126 -6.75 24.04 28.24
CA PHE A 126 -7.19 24.10 26.86
C PHE A 126 -7.65 25.50 26.43
N THR A 127 -7.08 25.99 25.33
CA THR A 127 -7.29 27.35 24.82
C THR A 127 -7.79 27.27 23.38
N CYS A 128 -8.99 27.78 23.09
CA CYS A 128 -9.47 27.87 21.72
C CYS A 128 -8.96 29.14 21.05
N ALA A 129 -8.54 29.01 19.80
CA ALA A 129 -7.98 30.09 19.01
C ALA A 129 -8.90 30.54 17.87
N SER A 130 -8.64 31.73 17.34
CA SER A 130 -9.41 32.35 16.25
C SER A 130 -9.38 31.61 14.92
N ASP A 131 -8.49 30.63 14.77
CA ASP A 131 -8.42 29.69 13.64
C ASP A 131 -9.44 28.53 13.75
N GLY A 132 -10.19 28.46 14.86
CA GLY A 132 -11.16 27.41 15.12
C GLY A 132 -10.57 26.14 15.76
N LEU A 133 -9.30 26.14 16.12
CA LEU A 133 -8.61 25.02 16.76
C LEU A 133 -8.54 25.20 18.28
N THR A 134 -8.39 24.08 18.99
CA THR A 134 -8.19 24.05 20.45
C THR A 134 -6.80 23.56 20.77
N TYR A 135 -6.03 24.39 21.47
CA TYR A 135 -4.65 24.15 21.85
C TYR A 135 -4.57 23.65 23.29
N PHE A 136 -3.59 22.80 23.58
CA PHE A 136 -3.40 22.16 24.89
C PHE A 136 -3.31 23.18 26.04
N ASN A 137 -2.60 24.29 25.79
CA ASN A 137 -2.65 25.49 26.60
C ASN A 137 -2.29 26.73 25.77
N ARG A 138 -2.41 27.92 26.38
CA ARG A 138 -2.11 29.20 25.72
C ARG A 138 -0.67 29.27 25.22
N CYS A 139 0.30 28.68 25.93
CA CYS A 139 1.69 28.66 25.50
C CYS A 139 1.87 27.88 24.18
N TYR A 140 1.26 26.70 24.04
CA TYR A 140 1.29 25.96 22.78
C TYR A 140 0.60 26.70 21.64
N MET A 141 -0.49 27.41 21.95
CA MET A 141 -1.19 28.27 20.99
C MET A 141 -0.29 29.41 20.50
N ASP A 142 0.44 30.06 21.40
CA ASP A 142 1.39 31.14 21.09
C ASP A 142 2.63 30.61 20.35
N ALA A 143 3.16 29.44 20.73
CA ALA A 143 4.30 28.81 20.06
C ALA A 143 3.98 28.40 18.61
N GLU A 144 2.80 27.83 18.36
CA GLU A 144 2.37 27.50 17.00
C GLU A 144 2.16 28.78 16.16
N ALA A 145 1.55 29.82 16.75
CA ALA A 145 1.42 31.13 16.11
C ALA A 145 2.80 31.72 15.73
N CYS A 146 3.82 31.50 16.57
CA CYS A 146 5.19 31.92 16.29
C CYS A 146 5.78 31.18 15.08
N VAL A 147 5.71 29.84 15.06
CA VAL A 147 6.30 29.01 14.00
C VAL A 147 5.63 29.28 12.65
N GLN A 148 4.32 29.48 12.65
CA GLN A 148 3.54 29.76 11.45
C GLN A 148 3.58 31.23 11.02
N GLY A 149 4.19 32.12 11.82
CA GLY A 149 4.25 33.56 11.52
C GLY A 149 2.89 34.26 11.55
N VAL A 150 1.91 33.72 12.27
CA VAL A 150 0.53 34.25 12.35
C VAL A 150 0.22 34.79 13.75
N THR A 151 -0.87 35.54 13.90
CA THR A 151 -1.37 35.99 15.21
C THR A 151 -2.68 35.29 15.55
N LEU A 152 -2.69 34.51 16.64
CA LEU A 152 -3.87 33.77 17.12
C LEU A 152 -4.45 34.43 18.37
N THR A 153 -5.74 34.74 18.36
CA THR A 153 -6.43 35.32 19.53
C THR A 153 -7.21 34.24 20.27
N VAL A 154 -7.27 34.31 21.61
CA VAL A 154 -8.15 33.40 22.36
C VAL A 154 -9.58 33.73 22.01
N VAL A 155 -10.33 32.73 21.56
CA VAL A 155 -11.77 32.81 21.40
C VAL A 155 -12.44 31.89 22.42
N THR A 156 -13.69 32.20 22.76
CA THR A 156 -14.48 31.31 23.61
C THR A 156 -14.70 29.98 22.90
N CYS A 157 -14.29 28.87 23.51
CA CYS A 157 -14.56 27.54 22.99
C CYS A 157 -16.08 27.35 22.80
N ARG A 158 -16.51 27.27 21.54
CA ARG A 158 -17.93 27.12 21.20
C ARG A 158 -18.30 25.66 21.35
N TYR A 159 -18.83 25.29 22.50
CA TYR A 159 -19.48 23.99 22.65
C TYR A 159 -20.78 24.02 21.81
N HIS A 160 -21.07 22.99 21.01
CA HIS A 160 -22.41 22.77 20.46
C HIS A 160 -23.21 21.93 21.47
N LEU A 161 -24.05 22.56 22.31
CA LEU A 161 -25.17 21.86 22.95
C LEU A 161 -26.40 22.15 22.10
N SER A 162 -27.00 21.09 21.58
CA SER A 162 -28.42 21.09 21.27
C SER A 162 -29.18 21.34 22.60
N GLY A 163 -29.85 22.49 22.75
CA GLY A 163 -30.55 22.90 23.99
C GLY A 163 -31.89 22.18 24.23
N PRO A 164 -32.82 22.70 25.08
CA PRO A 164 -32.69 23.68 26.15
C PRO A 164 -33.33 23.16 27.48
N ASN A 165 -32.52 22.91 28.52
CA ASN A 165 -32.98 22.90 29.93
C ASN A 165 -31.75 22.68 30.82
N ALA A 166 -31.11 23.77 31.23
CA ALA A 166 -30.03 23.72 32.20
C ALA A 166 -30.60 23.63 33.63
N SER A 167 -30.04 22.73 34.43
CA SER A 167 -30.24 22.61 35.88
C SER A 167 -28.93 22.09 36.50
N PRO A 168 -28.65 22.43 37.77
CA PRO A 168 -27.47 23.22 38.15
C PRO A 168 -26.21 22.39 38.42
N LEU A 169 -25.09 23.11 38.60
CA LEU A 169 -23.73 22.63 38.90
C LEU A 169 -23.72 21.42 39.87
N PRO A 170 -22.89 20.39 39.61
CA PRO A 170 -22.80 19.23 40.50
C PRO A 170 -22.06 19.59 41.79
N GLN A 171 -22.63 19.15 42.92
CA GLN A 171 -21.96 19.15 44.21
C GLN A 171 -20.90 18.03 44.26
N ASP A 172 -19.81 18.32 44.96
CA ASP A 172 -18.69 17.42 45.20
C ASP A 172 -19.14 16.04 45.68
N THR A 173 -18.76 15.01 44.92
CA THR A 173 -18.80 13.63 45.38
C THR A 173 -17.40 13.04 45.36
N THR A 174 -16.80 13.00 46.55
CA THR A 174 -15.85 11.98 46.98
C THR A 174 -16.40 10.59 46.64
N ALA A 175 -15.86 9.97 45.59
CA ALA A 175 -15.87 8.53 45.38
C ALA A 175 -14.71 8.16 44.43
N GLN A 176 -14.17 6.96 44.65
CA GLN A 176 -12.93 6.38 44.13
C GLN A 176 -12.71 6.48 42.61
N PRO A 177 -11.45 6.32 42.14
CA PRO A 177 -11.12 6.44 40.72
C PRO A 177 -11.85 5.38 39.90
N THR A 178 -12.77 5.84 39.04
CA THR A 178 -13.37 5.04 37.99
C THR A 178 -12.26 4.62 37.02
N SER A 179 -11.93 3.33 37.02
CA SER A 179 -11.20 2.67 35.95
C SER A 179 -11.80 3.08 34.61
N ALA A 180 -10.93 3.48 33.67
CA ALA A 180 -11.25 3.87 32.30
C ALA A 180 -12.53 3.19 31.80
N ALA A 181 -13.53 4.01 31.46
CA ALA A 181 -14.73 3.52 30.80
C ALA A 181 -14.32 2.61 29.65
N ALA A 182 -14.67 1.33 29.75
CA ALA A 182 -14.60 0.41 28.64
C ALA A 182 -15.47 1.01 27.53
N ASP A 183 -14.80 1.46 26.47
CA ASP A 183 -15.43 1.76 25.20
C ASP A 183 -16.12 0.47 24.72
N ASP A 184 -17.45 0.46 24.77
CA ASP A 184 -18.34 -0.70 24.56
C ASP A 184 -18.43 -1.09 23.07
N SER A 185 -17.42 -0.72 22.26
CA SER A 185 -17.28 -1.12 20.87
C SER A 185 -16.50 -2.43 20.76
N GLU A 186 -16.99 -3.33 19.92
CA GLU A 186 -16.41 -4.67 19.75
C GLU A 186 -14.97 -4.57 19.21
N PRO A 187 -13.97 -5.16 19.88
CA PRO A 187 -12.58 -5.03 19.49
C PRO A 187 -12.29 -5.75 18.16
N PHE A 188 -11.63 -5.08 17.23
CA PHE A 188 -11.27 -5.63 15.91
C PHE A 188 -9.81 -5.31 15.53
N PRO A 189 -9.15 -6.22 14.80
CA PRO A 189 -7.73 -6.09 14.49
C PRO A 189 -7.43 -4.91 13.56
N PRO A 190 -6.17 -4.44 13.51
CA PRO A 190 -5.77 -3.32 12.66
C PRO A 190 -5.98 -3.69 11.18
N THR A 191 -6.57 -2.78 10.41
CA THR A 191 -6.82 -2.95 8.98
C THR A 191 -6.37 -1.69 8.23
N LEU A 192 -5.64 -1.86 7.12
CA LEU A 192 -5.25 -0.77 6.24
C LEU A 192 -6.42 -0.30 5.39
N TYR A 193 -6.61 1.02 5.31
CA TYR A 193 -7.59 1.62 4.39
C TYR A 193 -6.94 2.37 3.22
N SER A 194 -5.61 2.57 3.23
CA SER A 194 -4.85 3.01 2.04
C SER A 194 -3.86 1.93 1.60
N ASN A 195 -3.50 1.94 0.30
CA ASN A 195 -2.59 0.96 -0.26
C ASN A 195 -1.15 1.45 -0.08
N PRO A 196 -0.22 0.63 0.42
CA PRO A 196 1.19 1.00 0.45
C PRO A 196 1.68 1.24 -0.98
N GLN A 197 2.25 2.42 -1.23
CA GLN A 197 2.80 2.79 -2.53
C GLN A 197 4.30 2.90 -2.43
N GLN A 198 4.98 2.36 -3.44
CA GLN A 198 6.39 2.62 -3.62
C GLN A 198 6.63 4.11 -3.93
N GLN A 199 7.79 4.62 -3.56
CA GLN A 199 8.24 5.96 -3.97
C GLN A 199 9.63 5.88 -4.58
N VAL A 200 9.84 6.68 -5.62
CA VAL A 200 11.15 6.93 -6.22
C VAL A 200 11.48 8.38 -5.99
N ILE A 201 12.61 8.64 -5.35
CA ILE A 201 13.10 10.00 -5.10
C ILE A 201 14.54 10.12 -5.56
N TYR A 202 14.96 11.33 -5.90
CA TYR A 202 16.36 11.59 -6.21
C TYR A 202 17.17 11.87 -4.95
N LEU A 203 18.49 11.68 -5.03
CA LEU A 203 19.42 12.05 -3.96
C LEU A 203 19.14 13.46 -3.40
N GLY A 204 19.11 13.56 -2.08
CA GLY A 204 18.79 14.78 -1.34
C GLY A 204 17.29 15.11 -1.25
N GLY A 205 16.43 14.35 -1.92
CA GLY A 205 14.97 14.47 -1.83
C GLY A 205 14.42 14.10 -0.45
N THR A 206 13.16 14.43 -0.20
CA THR A 206 12.44 14.02 1.02
C THR A 206 11.27 13.13 0.64
N SER A 207 11.14 11.97 1.30
CA SER A 207 10.04 11.02 1.10
C SER A 207 9.21 10.92 2.36
N SER A 208 7.90 10.67 2.20
CA SER A 208 7.02 10.38 3.33
C SER A 208 6.05 9.24 3.04
N PHE A 209 5.90 8.35 4.02
CA PHE A 209 4.98 7.22 3.98
C PHE A 209 3.94 7.32 5.10
N HIS A 210 2.68 7.13 4.72
CA HIS A 210 1.54 7.16 5.63
C HIS A 210 1.01 5.74 5.82
N CYS A 211 0.96 5.31 7.08
CA CYS A 211 0.37 4.03 7.46
C CYS A 211 -1.05 4.22 7.98
N ASP A 212 -1.97 4.35 7.02
CA ASP A 212 -3.39 4.63 7.24
C ASP A 212 -4.13 3.38 7.73
N VAL A 213 -4.23 3.23 9.05
CA VAL A 213 -4.85 2.07 9.71
C VAL A 213 -6.04 2.42 10.58
N ILE A 214 -7.02 1.53 10.59
CA ILE A 214 -8.16 1.54 11.50
C ILE A 214 -8.08 0.32 12.41
N GLY A 215 -8.49 0.41 13.66
CA GLY A 215 -8.47 -0.69 14.61
C GLY A 215 -9.11 -0.30 15.93
N HIS A 216 -9.70 -1.27 16.64
CA HIS A 216 -10.24 -1.05 17.98
C HIS A 216 -9.73 -2.11 18.97
N PRO A 217 -9.10 -1.73 20.09
CA PRO A 217 -8.64 -0.39 20.45
C PRO A 217 -7.66 0.21 19.42
N LYS A 218 -7.46 1.54 19.44
CA LYS A 218 -6.60 2.25 18.47
C LYS A 218 -5.22 1.58 18.39
N PRO A 219 -4.75 1.19 17.19
CA PRO A 219 -3.50 0.46 17.07
C PRO A 219 -2.29 1.37 17.22
N ASP A 220 -1.24 0.84 17.86
CA ASP A 220 0.08 1.46 17.90
C ASP A 220 0.78 1.25 16.56
N ILE A 221 1.40 2.29 16.03
CA ILE A 221 2.10 2.27 14.73
C ILE A 221 3.61 2.32 14.98
N THR A 222 4.33 1.36 14.41
CA THR A 222 5.79 1.30 14.40
C THR A 222 6.28 0.98 13.01
N TRP A 223 7.53 1.32 12.70
CA TRP A 223 8.13 1.01 11.40
C TRP A 223 9.33 0.10 11.57
N GLU A 224 9.60 -0.72 10.56
CA GLU A 224 10.71 -1.64 10.52
C GLU A 224 11.43 -1.45 9.18
N LYS A 225 12.75 -1.24 9.20
CA LYS A 225 13.57 -1.25 7.98
C LYS A 225 14.47 -2.48 7.99
N LEU A 226 14.49 -3.22 6.90
CA LEU A 226 15.43 -4.32 6.73
C LEU A 226 16.80 -3.76 6.31
N SER A 227 17.81 -4.00 7.14
CA SER A 227 19.22 -3.68 6.84
C SER A 227 19.87 -4.78 5.99
N GLU A 228 20.98 -4.45 5.33
CA GLU A 228 21.74 -5.35 4.46
C GLU A 228 22.24 -6.61 5.17
N GLY A 229 22.55 -6.50 6.46
CA GLY A 229 22.98 -7.62 7.30
C GLY A 229 21.85 -8.58 7.70
N GLY A 230 20.62 -8.32 7.24
CA GLY A 230 19.42 -9.07 7.65
C GLY A 230 18.86 -8.63 9.00
N GLU A 231 19.46 -7.61 9.64
CA GLU A 231 18.94 -7.01 10.86
C GLU A 231 17.73 -6.14 10.56
N ARG A 232 16.68 -6.31 11.36
CA ARG A 232 15.45 -5.52 11.28
C ARG A 232 15.54 -4.39 12.29
N ILE A 233 15.67 -3.16 11.79
CA ILE A 233 15.75 -1.97 12.64
C ILE A 233 14.31 -1.54 12.95
N LEU A 234 13.89 -1.75 14.19
CA LEU A 234 12.60 -1.26 14.69
C LEU A 234 12.72 0.23 15.00
N MET A 235 11.93 1.03 14.29
CA MET A 235 11.85 2.46 14.41
C MET A 235 10.55 2.84 15.14
N ARG A 236 10.70 3.51 16.28
CA ARG A 236 9.59 3.94 17.14
C ARG A 236 9.31 5.44 16.97
N PRO A 237 8.07 5.89 17.24
CA PRO A 237 7.75 7.31 17.37
C PRO A 237 8.67 7.98 18.41
N ASP A 238 8.91 9.28 18.25
CA ASP A 238 9.67 10.14 19.17
C ASP A 238 11.20 9.85 19.26
N GLN A 239 11.73 9.02 18.36
CA GLN A 239 13.16 8.75 18.21
C GLN A 239 13.64 9.04 16.78
N MET A 240 14.80 9.70 16.65
CA MET A 240 15.43 9.96 15.36
C MET A 240 16.37 8.82 14.97
N TYR A 241 16.26 8.36 13.73
CA TYR A 241 17.10 7.30 13.15
C TYR A 241 17.91 7.89 11.99
N GLY A 242 18.95 8.66 12.33
CA GLY A 242 19.72 9.41 11.33
C GLY A 242 18.86 10.51 10.69
N ASN A 243 18.59 10.36 9.40
CA ASN A 243 17.74 11.26 8.62
C ASN A 243 16.27 10.81 8.53
N VAL A 244 15.89 9.74 9.24
CA VAL A 244 14.52 9.22 9.30
C VAL A 244 13.83 9.62 10.60
N VAL A 245 12.59 10.12 10.49
CA VAL A 245 11.74 10.54 11.62
C VAL A 245 10.38 9.87 11.51
N ILE A 246 9.84 9.42 12.64
CA ILE A 246 8.46 8.92 12.74
C ILE A 246 7.64 9.90 13.55
N THR A 247 6.56 10.41 12.96
CA THR A 247 5.66 11.34 13.62
C THR A 247 4.73 10.62 14.60
N ASN A 248 4.12 11.39 15.50
CA ASN A 248 3.10 10.91 16.43
C ASN A 248 1.82 10.35 15.76
N ILE A 249 1.58 10.68 14.49
CA ILE A 249 0.49 10.11 13.68
C ILE A 249 0.92 8.84 12.92
N GLY A 250 2.15 8.35 13.15
CA GLY A 250 2.66 7.12 12.53
C GLY A 250 3.15 7.29 11.09
N GLN A 251 3.40 8.53 10.64
CA GLN A 251 4.00 8.83 9.34
C GLN A 251 5.52 8.68 9.44
N LEU A 252 6.14 7.97 8.48
CA LEU A 252 7.59 7.90 8.36
C LEU A 252 8.07 8.92 7.33
N VAL A 253 9.06 9.72 7.69
CA VAL A 253 9.64 10.76 6.83
C VAL A 253 11.15 10.55 6.73
N VAL A 254 11.67 10.51 5.50
CA VAL A 254 13.10 10.41 5.20
C VAL A 254 13.55 11.74 4.62
N TYR A 255 14.39 12.47 5.34
CA TYR A 255 14.93 13.76 4.91
C TYR A 255 16.26 13.59 4.18
N ASN A 256 16.58 14.48 3.24
CA ASN A 256 17.87 14.52 2.54
C ASN A 256 18.35 13.10 2.13
N ALA A 257 17.50 12.37 1.42
CA ALA A 257 17.64 10.94 1.22
C ALA A 257 18.93 10.57 0.49
N GLN A 258 19.50 9.45 0.91
CA GLN A 258 20.78 8.93 0.46
C GLN A 258 20.58 7.56 -0.18
N VAL A 259 21.55 7.09 -0.98
CA VAL A 259 21.44 5.78 -1.65
C VAL A 259 21.20 4.63 -0.66
N TRP A 260 21.74 4.70 0.56
CA TRP A 260 21.52 3.70 1.61
C TRP A 260 20.14 3.75 2.26
N ASP A 261 19.34 4.78 1.99
CA ASP A 261 17.95 4.84 2.43
C ASP A 261 17.02 3.99 1.57
N THR A 262 17.49 3.57 0.38
CA THR A 262 16.82 2.59 -0.47
C THR A 262 16.55 1.30 0.30
N GLY A 263 15.30 0.83 0.25
CA GLY A 263 14.88 -0.31 1.07
C GLY A 263 13.38 -0.47 1.19
N ILE A 264 12.97 -1.52 1.90
CA ILE A 264 11.58 -1.76 2.25
C ILE A 264 11.34 -1.27 3.69
N TYR A 265 10.42 -0.32 3.82
CA TYR A 265 9.94 0.19 5.09
C TYR A 265 8.62 -0.50 5.43
N THR A 266 8.63 -1.39 6.42
CA THR A 266 7.44 -2.13 6.84
C THR A 266 6.76 -1.39 7.98
N CYS A 267 5.54 -0.91 7.76
CA CYS A 267 4.68 -0.45 8.85
C CYS A 267 4.14 -1.67 9.60
N ILE A 268 4.32 -1.70 10.92
CA ILE A 268 3.80 -2.71 11.83
C ILE A 268 2.81 -2.02 12.77
N THR A 269 1.54 -2.41 12.68
CA THR A 269 0.49 -1.88 13.54
C THR A 269 -0.07 -2.96 14.45
N ARG A 270 -0.33 -2.63 15.71
CA ARG A 270 -0.73 -3.62 16.73
C ARG A 270 -1.77 -3.05 17.69
N ASN A 271 -2.80 -3.84 17.98
CA ASN A 271 -3.71 -3.62 19.09
C ASN A 271 -3.93 -4.94 19.85
N THR A 272 -4.83 -4.93 20.84
CA THR A 272 -5.17 -6.14 21.62
C THR A 272 -5.88 -7.22 20.80
N ALA A 273 -6.50 -6.86 19.67
CA ALA A 273 -7.21 -7.77 18.78
C ALA A 273 -6.33 -8.39 17.68
N GLY A 274 -5.18 -7.81 17.36
CA GLY A 274 -4.25 -8.36 16.37
C GLY A 274 -3.13 -7.42 15.95
N ALA A 275 -2.43 -7.81 14.88
CA ALA A 275 -1.37 -7.02 14.29
C ALA A 275 -1.42 -7.11 12.76
N LEU A 276 -0.98 -6.05 12.08
CA LEU A 276 -0.91 -5.93 10.63
C LEU A 276 0.48 -5.45 10.22
N ARG A 277 0.92 -5.88 9.04
CA ARG A 277 2.19 -5.46 8.42
C ARG A 277 1.93 -5.00 6.99
N ALA A 278 2.58 -3.91 6.57
CA ALA A 278 2.56 -3.45 5.18
C ALA A 278 3.89 -2.84 4.75
N ASP A 279 4.33 -3.20 3.55
CA ASP A 279 5.64 -2.87 3.02
C ASP A 279 5.59 -1.67 2.07
N TYR A 280 6.43 -0.68 2.33
CA TYR A 280 6.57 0.56 1.56
C TYR A 280 7.98 0.62 0.96
N PRO A 281 8.14 0.26 -0.33
CA PRO A 281 9.43 0.30 -1.00
C PRO A 281 9.86 1.74 -1.32
N LEU A 282 11.10 2.11 -0.97
CA LEU A 282 11.72 3.38 -1.33
C LEU A 282 12.92 3.12 -2.24
N SER A 283 12.96 3.77 -3.39
CA SER A 283 14.12 3.78 -4.29
C SER A 283 14.71 5.19 -4.34
N VAL A 284 15.97 5.34 -3.94
CA VAL A 284 16.71 6.60 -4.01
C VAL A 284 17.69 6.57 -5.20
N VAL A 285 17.37 7.35 -6.23
CA VAL A 285 18.01 7.32 -7.55
C VAL A 285 18.95 8.50 -7.73
N ARG A 286 20.02 8.33 -8.51
CA ARG A 286 20.93 9.43 -8.86
C ARG A 286 20.39 10.14 -10.11
N ARG A 287 20.52 11.46 -10.17
CA ARG A 287 20.32 12.18 -11.43
C ARG A 287 21.60 12.06 -12.25
N ASP A 288 21.61 11.20 -13.25
CA ASP A 288 22.69 11.18 -14.22
C ASP A 288 22.49 12.35 -15.20
N SER A 289 23.56 13.12 -15.44
CA SER A 289 23.55 14.31 -16.30
C SER A 289 23.68 13.99 -17.80
N GLU A 290 23.44 12.75 -18.22
CA GLU A 290 23.75 12.26 -19.58
C GLU A 290 22.55 11.78 -20.41
N ASP A 291 21.30 12.06 -20.01
CA ASP A 291 20.11 11.78 -20.85
C ASP A 291 19.84 12.85 -21.94
N PHE A 292 20.87 13.61 -22.35
CA PHE A 292 20.76 14.71 -23.30
C PHE A 292 21.54 14.51 -24.61
N PHE A 293 21.55 13.32 -25.21
CA PHE A 293 21.81 13.20 -26.66
C PHE A 293 21.00 12.04 -27.27
N ASP A 294 19.83 12.38 -27.82
CA ASP A 294 19.27 11.69 -28.99
C ASP A 294 20.30 11.84 -30.13
N ASP A 295 21.18 10.84 -30.30
CA ASP A 295 21.95 10.66 -31.52
C ASP A 295 21.29 9.55 -32.37
N PRO A 296 20.63 9.88 -33.50
CA PRO A 296 19.89 8.91 -34.30
C PRO A 296 20.76 7.89 -35.06
N GLU A 297 22.09 7.95 -34.98
CA GLU A 297 22.98 7.17 -35.86
C GLU A 297 24.02 6.28 -35.16
N ALA A 298 23.89 6.05 -33.85
CA ALA A 298 24.69 5.04 -33.16
C ALA A 298 23.94 3.69 -33.12
N GLY A 299 24.13 2.87 -34.16
CA GLY A 299 23.74 1.46 -34.16
C GLY A 299 24.54 0.66 -33.13
N LEU A 300 24.17 0.75 -31.85
CA LEU A 300 24.66 -0.13 -30.81
C LEU A 300 24.02 -1.53 -30.99
N PRO A 301 24.78 -2.63 -30.82
CA PRO A 301 24.21 -3.95 -30.92
C PRO A 301 23.17 -4.10 -29.82
N LEU A 302 21.88 -4.19 -30.19
CA LEU A 302 20.80 -4.53 -29.27
C LEU A 302 21.23 -5.80 -28.52
N GLY A 303 21.65 -5.63 -27.26
CA GLY A 303 22.01 -6.74 -26.40
C GLY A 303 20.86 -7.73 -26.33
N GLN A 304 21.17 -9.00 -26.05
CA GLN A 304 20.14 -10.04 -25.93
C GLN A 304 19.00 -9.55 -25.02
N PRO A 305 17.72 -9.68 -25.42
CA PRO A 305 16.59 -9.16 -24.65
C PRO A 305 16.54 -9.79 -23.26
N PHE A 306 16.06 -9.01 -22.27
CA PHE A 306 15.83 -9.50 -20.91
C PHE A 306 14.89 -10.71 -20.96
N SER A 307 15.33 -11.82 -20.40
CA SER A 307 14.63 -13.08 -20.36
C SER A 307 14.22 -13.39 -18.92
N PRO A 308 13.12 -14.14 -18.68
CA PRO A 308 12.77 -14.54 -17.32
C PRO A 308 13.94 -15.23 -16.61
N ALA A 309 14.76 -15.99 -17.34
CA ALA A 309 15.95 -16.69 -16.81
C ALA A 309 16.90 -15.75 -16.05
N ASP A 310 16.96 -14.48 -16.45
CA ASP A 310 17.81 -13.46 -15.84
C ASP A 310 17.41 -13.16 -14.38
N CYS A 311 16.14 -13.31 -14.01
CA CYS A 311 15.67 -13.14 -12.62
C CYS A 311 16.22 -14.19 -11.64
N TRP A 312 16.68 -15.34 -12.14
CA TRP A 312 17.28 -16.40 -11.30
C TRP A 312 18.80 -16.35 -11.29
N ALA A 313 19.40 -15.33 -11.93
CA ALA A 313 20.84 -15.15 -11.91
C ALA A 313 21.33 -14.75 -10.51
N PRO A 314 22.48 -15.27 -10.06
CA PRO A 314 23.10 -14.84 -8.81
C PRO A 314 23.55 -13.39 -8.92
N VAL A 315 23.43 -12.66 -7.81
CA VAL A 315 23.84 -11.26 -7.71
C VAL A 315 25.31 -11.16 -7.32
N GLU A 316 26.09 -10.39 -8.06
CA GLU A 316 27.51 -10.16 -7.77
C GLU A 316 27.69 -8.95 -6.84
N ARG A 317 28.20 -9.19 -5.63
CA ARG A 317 28.46 -8.15 -4.61
C ARG A 317 29.90 -7.63 -4.66
N GLY A 318 30.45 -7.49 -5.86
CA GLY A 318 31.85 -7.07 -6.05
C GLY A 318 32.09 -5.63 -5.59
N GLU A 319 33.25 -5.37 -4.97
CA GLU A 319 33.74 -4.04 -4.60
C GLU A 319 34.68 -3.53 -5.70
N CYS A 320 34.21 -2.65 -6.58
CA CYS A 320 35.00 -2.17 -7.72
C CYS A 320 34.85 -0.67 -7.99
N GLY A 321 34.36 0.09 -7.02
CA GLY A 321 34.05 1.50 -7.19
C GLY A 321 33.16 2.06 -6.08
N GLU A 322 32.35 3.05 -6.43
CA GLU A 322 31.44 3.73 -5.51
C GLU A 322 30.29 2.81 -5.09
N GLN A 323 29.96 2.82 -3.79
CA GLN A 323 28.88 2.02 -3.22
C GLN A 323 27.52 2.50 -3.75
N ARG A 324 26.77 1.58 -4.36
CA ARG A 324 25.40 1.77 -4.84
C ARG A 324 24.48 0.75 -4.18
N VAL A 325 23.20 1.08 -4.06
CA VAL A 325 22.17 0.21 -3.48
C VAL A 325 21.05 0.04 -4.49
N ASP A 326 20.98 -1.15 -5.06
CA ASP A 326 20.05 -1.51 -6.12
C ASP A 326 19.12 -2.64 -5.66
N TRP A 327 18.08 -2.91 -6.45
CA TRP A 327 17.12 -3.98 -6.25
C TRP A 327 17.51 -5.23 -7.03
N TYR A 328 17.26 -6.41 -6.46
CA TYR A 328 17.39 -7.70 -7.13
C TYR A 328 16.21 -8.59 -6.80
N TYR A 329 15.88 -9.53 -7.68
CA TYR A 329 14.88 -10.54 -7.41
C TYR A 329 15.49 -11.71 -6.63
N ASP A 330 14.99 -11.93 -5.42
CA ASP A 330 15.34 -13.10 -4.63
C ASP A 330 14.36 -14.23 -4.95
N ALA A 331 14.80 -15.22 -5.74
CA ALA A 331 13.98 -16.37 -6.11
C ALA A 331 13.61 -17.29 -4.94
N ALA A 332 14.37 -17.28 -3.83
CA ALA A 332 14.05 -18.08 -2.65
C ALA A 332 12.91 -17.45 -1.84
N ARG A 333 12.85 -16.10 -1.81
CA ARG A 333 11.80 -15.33 -1.12
C ARG A 333 10.61 -14.99 -2.03
N GLY A 334 10.82 -14.99 -3.34
CA GLY A 334 9.81 -14.64 -4.34
C GLY A 334 9.53 -13.14 -4.44
N GLU A 335 10.43 -12.30 -3.93
CA GLU A 335 10.26 -10.85 -3.79
C GLU A 335 11.53 -10.09 -4.19
N CYS A 336 11.37 -8.80 -4.48
CA CYS A 336 12.48 -7.89 -4.77
C CYS A 336 13.09 -7.35 -3.47
N HIS A 337 14.39 -7.51 -3.30
CA HIS A 337 15.15 -7.04 -2.14
C HIS A 337 16.27 -6.08 -2.57
N VAL A 338 16.77 -5.30 -1.63
CA VAL A 338 17.91 -4.40 -1.86
C VAL A 338 19.24 -5.10 -1.58
N PHE A 339 20.29 -4.66 -2.28
CA PHE A 339 21.66 -5.06 -2.01
C PHE A 339 22.64 -3.94 -2.39
N ALA A 340 23.73 -3.82 -1.64
CA ALA A 340 24.85 -2.97 -1.98
C ALA A 340 25.84 -3.68 -2.90
N HIS A 341 26.39 -2.90 -3.84
CA HIS A 341 27.46 -3.33 -4.71
C HIS A 341 28.36 -2.14 -5.08
N GLY A 342 29.60 -2.42 -5.46
CA GLY A 342 30.61 -1.40 -5.77
C GLY A 342 30.54 -0.82 -7.18
N GLY A 343 29.36 -0.79 -7.83
CA GLY A 343 29.19 -0.12 -9.13
C GLY A 343 29.59 -0.88 -10.41
N CYS A 344 30.06 -2.13 -10.34
CA CYS A 344 30.36 -2.92 -11.55
C CYS A 344 29.12 -3.27 -12.38
N GLU A 345 29.27 -3.33 -13.70
CA GLU A 345 28.34 -4.02 -14.59
C GLU A 345 28.44 -5.54 -14.38
N GLY A 346 27.67 -6.04 -13.42
CA GLY A 346 27.57 -7.47 -13.12
C GLY A 346 26.11 -7.89 -12.94
N GLY A 347 25.70 -8.93 -13.67
CA GLY A 347 24.37 -9.56 -13.59
C GLY A 347 23.22 -8.72 -14.15
N ARG A 348 22.23 -9.40 -14.76
CA ARG A 348 20.97 -8.76 -15.23
C ARG A 348 19.86 -8.77 -14.18
N ASN A 349 20.03 -9.50 -13.08
CA ASN A 349 19.13 -9.49 -11.92
C ASN A 349 19.38 -8.28 -11.01
N ARG A 350 19.38 -7.09 -11.60
CA ARG A 350 19.77 -5.84 -10.95
C ARG A 350 18.95 -4.69 -11.54
N PHE A 351 18.31 -3.92 -10.67
CA PHE A 351 17.31 -2.92 -11.04
C PHE A 351 17.48 -1.69 -10.16
N GLU A 352 17.34 -0.49 -10.73
CA GLU A 352 17.54 0.75 -9.97
C GLU A 352 16.32 1.07 -9.09
N THR A 353 15.13 0.63 -9.52
CA THR A 353 13.87 0.84 -8.80
C THR A 353 13.18 -0.45 -8.43
N TYR A 354 12.40 -0.42 -7.35
CA TYR A 354 11.57 -1.56 -6.95
C TYR A 354 10.58 -1.95 -8.04
N GLU A 355 10.00 -0.95 -8.73
CA GLU A 355 9.02 -1.21 -9.79
C GLU A 355 9.63 -1.96 -10.97
N GLU A 356 10.84 -1.58 -11.37
CA GLU A 356 11.53 -2.23 -12.48
C GLU A 356 11.81 -3.70 -12.16
N CYS A 357 12.30 -3.98 -10.93
CA CYS A 357 12.45 -5.36 -10.46
C CYS A 357 11.12 -6.11 -10.44
N ARG A 358 10.07 -5.46 -9.90
CA ARG A 358 8.74 -6.05 -9.77
C ARG A 358 8.16 -6.40 -11.14
N VAL A 359 8.16 -5.49 -12.09
CA VAL A 359 7.60 -5.72 -13.42
C VAL A 359 8.41 -6.75 -14.21
N SER A 360 9.74 -6.73 -14.04
CA SER A 360 10.65 -7.64 -14.74
C SER A 360 10.58 -9.08 -14.22
N CYS A 361 10.49 -9.26 -12.90
CA CYS A 361 10.62 -10.57 -12.25
C CYS A 361 9.39 -11.01 -11.46
N GLN A 362 8.67 -10.07 -10.85
CA GLN A 362 7.46 -10.31 -10.06
C GLN A 362 6.21 -10.04 -10.91
N ARG A 363 5.98 -10.87 -11.94
CA ARG A 363 4.79 -10.75 -12.81
C ARG A 363 3.51 -10.59 -11.97
N GLU A 364 2.92 -9.40 -12.06
CA GLU A 364 1.82 -8.92 -11.25
C GLU A 364 0.60 -9.84 -11.31
N GLY A 365 0.09 -10.17 -10.13
CA GLY A 365 -1.25 -10.72 -9.97
C GLY A 365 -1.76 -10.69 -8.52
N LEU A 366 -1.12 -10.00 -7.58
CA LEU A 366 -1.41 -10.24 -6.16
C LEU A 366 -1.52 -8.98 -5.28
N GLY A 367 -1.29 -7.76 -5.76
CA GLY A 367 -1.43 -6.56 -4.91
C GLY A 367 -2.87 -6.34 -4.44
N VAL A 368 -3.80 -6.13 -5.39
CA VAL A 368 -5.23 -5.93 -5.07
C VAL A 368 -5.88 -7.20 -4.51
N CYS A 369 -5.47 -8.36 -5.03
CA CYS A 369 -6.10 -9.65 -4.76
C CYS A 369 -5.58 -10.35 -3.49
N SER A 370 -4.61 -9.75 -2.80
CA SER A 370 -4.17 -10.20 -1.47
C SER A 370 -4.87 -9.44 -0.33
N LEU A 371 -5.49 -8.29 -0.63
CA LEU A 371 -6.19 -7.47 0.37
C LEU A 371 -7.46 -8.18 0.87
N PRO A 372 -7.89 -7.96 2.13
CA PRO A 372 -9.14 -8.49 2.64
C PRO A 372 -10.36 -7.79 2.01
N ALA A 373 -11.55 -8.38 2.08
CA ALA A 373 -12.78 -7.66 1.74
C ALA A 373 -13.17 -6.72 2.90
N VAL A 374 -13.35 -5.42 2.64
CA VAL A 374 -13.63 -4.41 3.69
C VAL A 374 -14.99 -3.77 3.48
N GLN A 375 -15.90 -3.96 4.44
CA GLN A 375 -17.23 -3.38 4.45
C GLN A 375 -17.21 -1.86 4.68
N GLY A 376 -16.35 -1.37 5.56
CA GLY A 376 -16.28 0.05 5.92
C GLY A 376 -17.39 0.50 6.88
N PRO A 377 -17.28 1.70 7.47
CA PRO A 377 -18.13 2.14 8.58
C PRO A 377 -19.48 2.75 8.15
N CYS A 378 -19.63 3.10 6.87
CA CYS A 378 -20.88 3.65 6.35
C CYS A 378 -21.99 2.59 6.29
N LYS A 379 -23.25 3.04 6.27
CA LYS A 379 -24.44 2.17 6.32
C LYS A 379 -25.23 2.16 5.00
N LEU A 380 -24.57 2.50 3.89
CA LEU A 380 -25.14 2.44 2.55
C LEU A 380 -24.82 1.07 1.94
N TRP A 381 -25.60 0.06 2.32
CA TRP A 381 -25.34 -1.34 1.98
C TRP A 381 -25.46 -1.62 0.48
N GLU A 382 -24.33 -1.89 -0.16
CA GLU A 382 -24.22 -2.24 -1.57
C GLU A 382 -23.58 -3.63 -1.73
N PRO A 383 -24.13 -4.52 -2.58
CA PRO A 383 -23.47 -5.79 -2.89
C PRO A 383 -22.25 -5.57 -3.79
N ARG A 384 -21.09 -6.11 -3.38
CA ARG A 384 -19.81 -6.02 -4.10
C ARG A 384 -19.15 -7.40 -4.16
N TRP A 385 -18.09 -7.52 -4.96
CA TRP A 385 -17.29 -8.74 -5.11
C TRP A 385 -15.86 -8.49 -4.65
N ALA A 386 -15.26 -9.47 -3.97
CA ALA A 386 -13.87 -9.43 -3.52
C ALA A 386 -13.21 -10.79 -3.76
N TYR A 387 -11.94 -10.79 -4.12
CA TYR A 387 -11.15 -12.01 -4.28
C TYR A 387 -10.69 -12.53 -2.93
N ASN A 388 -11.05 -13.77 -2.61
CA ASN A 388 -10.58 -14.47 -1.43
C ASN A 388 -9.29 -15.22 -1.77
N SER A 389 -8.17 -14.79 -1.17
CA SER A 389 -6.84 -15.35 -1.40
C SER A 389 -6.65 -16.77 -0.82
N LEU A 390 -7.45 -17.16 0.18
CA LEU A 390 -7.47 -18.50 0.76
C LEU A 390 -8.23 -19.48 -0.15
N MET A 391 -9.39 -19.07 -0.65
CA MET A 391 -10.25 -19.89 -1.52
C MET A 391 -9.89 -19.79 -3.01
N LYS A 392 -8.99 -18.86 -3.37
CA LYS A 392 -8.58 -18.53 -4.75
C LYS A 392 -9.77 -18.20 -5.66
N GLN A 393 -10.81 -17.56 -5.12
CA GLN A 393 -12.08 -17.31 -5.81
C GLN A 393 -12.66 -15.94 -5.45
N CYS A 394 -13.42 -15.36 -6.38
CA CYS A 394 -14.18 -14.14 -6.13
C CYS A 394 -15.49 -14.45 -5.39
N LEU A 395 -15.68 -13.86 -4.22
CA LEU A 395 -16.85 -14.00 -3.36
C LEU A 395 -17.61 -12.68 -3.27
N ALA A 396 -18.93 -12.75 -3.09
CA ALA A 396 -19.74 -11.57 -2.84
C ALA A 396 -19.63 -11.15 -1.36
N PHE A 397 -19.64 -9.85 -1.11
CA PHE A 397 -19.68 -9.27 0.25
C PHE A 397 -20.48 -7.97 0.25
N VAL A 398 -20.86 -7.49 1.44
CA VAL A 398 -21.62 -6.24 1.62
C VAL A 398 -20.64 -5.09 1.86
N TYR A 399 -20.72 -4.05 1.04
CA TYR A 399 -19.96 -2.82 1.21
C TYR A 399 -20.86 -1.72 1.78
N GLY A 400 -20.39 -1.01 2.79
CA GLY A 400 -21.12 0.05 3.50
C GLY A 400 -21.15 1.40 2.77
N GLY A 401 -20.44 1.53 1.63
CA GLY A 401 -20.46 2.72 0.78
C GLY A 401 -19.28 3.69 0.97
N CYS A 402 -18.43 3.51 1.99
CA CYS A 402 -17.23 4.31 2.20
C CYS A 402 -16.09 3.53 2.87
N HIS A 403 -14.86 4.05 2.78
CA HIS A 403 -13.65 3.50 3.43
C HIS A 403 -13.41 1.99 3.22
N GLY A 404 -13.73 1.47 2.03
CA GLY A 404 -13.31 0.15 1.58
C GLY A 404 -11.92 0.17 0.94
N ASN A 405 -11.39 -1.00 0.60
CA ASN A 405 -10.13 -1.13 -0.14
C ASN A 405 -10.34 -1.52 -1.61
N LYS A 406 -9.23 -1.70 -2.35
CA LYS A 406 -9.28 -2.00 -3.79
C LYS A 406 -9.75 -3.42 -4.13
N ASN A 407 -9.81 -4.34 -3.16
CA ASN A 407 -10.42 -5.67 -3.36
C ASN A 407 -11.96 -5.56 -3.27
N ASN A 408 -12.52 -4.70 -4.10
CA ASN A 408 -13.93 -4.35 -4.12
C ASN A 408 -14.33 -4.04 -5.57
N PHE A 409 -14.92 -5.04 -6.20
CA PHE A 409 -15.33 -5.04 -7.60
C PHE A 409 -16.85 -4.95 -7.70
N ARG A 410 -17.36 -4.29 -8.75
CA ARG A 410 -18.81 -4.17 -8.96
C ARG A 410 -19.41 -5.49 -9.43
N THR A 411 -18.64 -6.29 -10.17
CA THR A 411 -19.12 -7.57 -10.71
C THR A 411 -18.13 -8.71 -10.46
N ARG A 412 -18.65 -9.94 -10.40
CA ARG A 412 -17.83 -11.15 -10.33
C ARG A 412 -16.82 -11.24 -11.47
N LYS A 413 -17.26 -10.94 -12.70
CA LYS A 413 -16.44 -11.04 -13.92
C LYS A 413 -15.25 -10.07 -13.88
N GLU A 414 -15.46 -8.87 -13.36
CA GLU A 414 -14.40 -7.87 -13.15
C GLU A 414 -13.37 -8.40 -12.14
N CYS A 415 -13.81 -8.88 -10.98
CA CYS A 415 -12.94 -9.52 -9.99
C CYS A 415 -12.14 -10.69 -10.59
N GLU A 416 -12.80 -11.55 -11.37
CA GLU A 416 -12.15 -12.72 -11.98
C GLU A 416 -11.17 -12.35 -13.10
N ALA A 417 -11.38 -11.24 -13.79
CA ALA A 417 -10.46 -10.72 -14.80
C ALA A 417 -9.24 -10.05 -14.17
N THR A 418 -9.41 -9.40 -13.01
CA THR A 418 -8.35 -8.68 -12.30
C THR A 418 -7.50 -9.58 -11.41
N CYS A 419 -8.08 -10.66 -10.85
CA CYS A 419 -7.41 -11.51 -9.86
C CYS A 419 -7.06 -12.92 -10.34
N PRO A 420 -6.05 -13.59 -9.73
CA PRO A 420 -5.57 -14.88 -10.20
C PRO A 420 -6.67 -15.93 -10.13
N GLN A 421 -7.18 -16.31 -11.29
CA GLN A 421 -8.04 -17.47 -11.37
C GLN A 421 -7.18 -18.73 -11.28
N PRO A 422 -7.63 -19.79 -10.58
CA PRO A 422 -7.03 -21.09 -10.74
C PRO A 422 -7.06 -21.42 -12.24
N LYS A 423 -5.88 -21.43 -12.87
CA LYS A 423 -5.75 -21.90 -14.25
C LYS A 423 -6.27 -23.33 -14.24
N ARG A 424 -7.45 -23.56 -14.80
CA ARG A 424 -7.94 -24.91 -15.05
C ARG A 424 -6.88 -25.57 -15.92
N ARG A 425 -6.05 -26.44 -15.31
CA ARG A 425 -5.19 -27.32 -16.10
C ARG A 425 -6.14 -28.05 -17.05
N PRO A 426 -5.87 -28.11 -18.36
CA PRO A 426 -6.72 -28.88 -19.25
C PRO A 426 -6.81 -30.29 -18.69
N CYS A 427 -8.01 -30.69 -18.25
CA CYS A 427 -8.20 -31.94 -17.55
C CYS A 427 -7.75 -33.08 -18.48
N LYS A 428 -6.91 -33.98 -17.96
CA LYS A 428 -6.57 -35.20 -18.70
C LYS A 428 -7.86 -36.00 -18.90
N ASN A 429 -8.08 -36.52 -20.09
CA ASN A 429 -9.25 -37.39 -20.36
C ASN A 429 -9.26 -38.56 -19.36
N CYS A 430 -10.37 -38.73 -18.63
CA CYS A 430 -10.52 -39.83 -17.68
C CYS A 430 -10.42 -41.18 -18.41
N ARG A 431 -9.42 -41.98 -18.04
CA ARG A 431 -9.19 -43.31 -18.60
C ARG A 431 -9.62 -44.36 -17.55
N PRO A 432 -10.79 -45.00 -17.71
CA PRO A 432 -11.18 -46.07 -16.81
C PRO A 432 -10.17 -47.22 -16.89
N LYS A 433 -10.01 -47.96 -15.79
CA LYS A 433 -9.09 -49.10 -15.72
C LYS A 433 -9.66 -50.23 -16.56
N GLY A 434 -9.44 -50.25 -17.88
CA GLY A 434 -9.85 -51.34 -18.80
C GLY A 434 -11.00 -51.02 -19.77
N LYS A 435 -11.30 -51.99 -20.65
CA LYS A 435 -12.43 -51.93 -21.59
C LYS A 435 -13.74 -52.30 -20.88
N ILE A 436 -14.88 -51.90 -21.44
CA ILE A 436 -16.22 -52.06 -20.86
C ILE A 436 -16.51 -53.45 -20.25
N VAL A 437 -16.18 -54.55 -20.95
CA VAL A 437 -16.40 -55.92 -20.46
C VAL A 437 -15.51 -56.25 -19.27
N ALA A 438 -14.23 -55.87 -19.33
CA ALA A 438 -13.27 -56.12 -18.25
C ALA A 438 -13.56 -55.25 -17.02
N SER A 439 -14.11 -54.05 -17.19
CA SER A 439 -14.60 -53.22 -16.09
C SER A 439 -15.86 -53.83 -15.47
N LEU A 440 -16.81 -54.29 -16.30
CA LEU A 440 -18.04 -54.94 -15.86
C LEU A 440 -17.77 -56.19 -15.01
N CYS A 441 -16.79 -57.01 -15.40
CA CYS A 441 -16.46 -58.23 -14.68
C CYS A 441 -15.68 -58.02 -13.37
N ARG A 442 -15.12 -56.82 -13.14
CA ARG A 442 -14.39 -56.49 -11.91
C ARG A 442 -15.17 -55.61 -10.95
N SER A 443 -16.32 -55.11 -11.38
CA SER A 443 -17.14 -54.22 -10.56
C SER A 443 -18.13 -55.05 -9.75
N ASP A 444 -18.35 -54.65 -8.50
CA ASP A 444 -19.31 -55.31 -7.60
C ASP A 444 -20.76 -54.99 -7.98
N PHE A 445 -20.98 -53.79 -8.54
CA PHE A 445 -22.25 -53.38 -9.09
C PHE A 445 -22.08 -52.70 -10.45
N ALA A 446 -23.10 -52.82 -11.30
CA ALA A 446 -23.22 -52.07 -12.54
C ALA A 446 -24.68 -51.70 -12.79
N ILE A 447 -24.93 -50.40 -12.98
CA ILE A 447 -26.27 -49.84 -13.17
C ILE A 447 -26.31 -48.96 -14.42
N VAL A 448 -27.50 -48.80 -14.95
CA VAL A 448 -27.86 -47.74 -15.89
C VAL A 448 -28.82 -46.81 -15.17
N GLY A 449 -28.48 -45.53 -15.10
CA GLY A 449 -29.31 -44.55 -14.41
C GLY A 449 -28.98 -43.12 -14.80
N ARG A 450 -29.85 -42.20 -14.40
CA ARG A 450 -29.68 -40.76 -14.61
C ARG A 450 -29.26 -40.09 -13.32
N LEU A 451 -28.29 -39.18 -13.40
CA LEU A 451 -27.82 -38.42 -12.24
C LEU A 451 -28.91 -37.40 -11.85
N THR A 452 -29.47 -37.52 -10.65
CA THR A 452 -30.49 -36.60 -10.13
C THR A 452 -29.86 -35.52 -9.27
N GLU A 453 -28.89 -35.88 -8.44
CA GLU A 453 -28.27 -34.97 -7.47
C GLU A 453 -26.77 -35.27 -7.35
N LEU A 454 -25.99 -34.23 -7.12
CA LEU A 454 -24.56 -34.32 -6.87
C LEU A 454 -24.16 -33.29 -5.82
N ILE A 455 -23.59 -33.76 -4.73
CA ILE A 455 -23.05 -32.95 -3.64
C ILE A 455 -21.51 -33.10 -3.68
N GLU A 456 -20.82 -31.97 -3.77
CA GLU A 456 -19.35 -31.91 -3.86
C GLU A 456 -18.79 -31.51 -2.47
N GLU A 457 -17.90 -32.33 -1.90
CA GLU A 457 -17.21 -32.09 -0.62
C GLU A 457 -15.69 -32.02 -0.84
N LEU A 458 -14.89 -31.62 0.16
CA LEU A 458 -13.46 -31.30 -0.03
C LEU A 458 -12.62 -32.42 -0.69
N ASP A 459 -12.84 -33.69 -0.33
CA ASP A 459 -12.14 -34.88 -0.87
C ASP A 459 -13.07 -36.06 -1.23
N SER A 460 -14.37 -35.86 -1.04
CA SER A 460 -15.45 -36.81 -1.29
C SER A 460 -16.64 -36.15 -1.99
N GLY A 461 -17.65 -36.93 -2.35
CA GLY A 461 -18.97 -36.39 -2.63
C GLY A 461 -20.02 -37.48 -2.74
N ILE A 462 -21.26 -37.06 -2.94
CA ILE A 462 -22.41 -37.95 -2.98
C ILE A 462 -23.15 -37.73 -4.28
N ALA A 463 -23.29 -38.78 -5.07
CA ALA A 463 -24.06 -38.77 -6.31
C ALA A 463 -25.31 -39.63 -6.14
N ARG A 464 -26.47 -39.06 -6.45
CA ARG A 464 -27.74 -39.77 -6.43
C ARG A 464 -28.18 -40.08 -7.86
N PHE A 465 -28.45 -41.34 -8.14
CA PHE A 465 -28.88 -41.81 -9.45
C PHE A 465 -30.31 -42.35 -9.39
N HIS A 466 -31.16 -41.90 -10.31
CA HIS A 466 -32.41 -42.59 -10.61
C HIS A 466 -32.11 -43.84 -11.44
N LEU A 467 -32.46 -45.01 -10.91
CA LEU A 467 -32.18 -46.31 -11.51
C LEU A 467 -33.15 -46.60 -12.67
N GLU A 468 -32.60 -46.93 -13.83
CA GLU A 468 -33.37 -47.39 -14.99
C GLU A 468 -33.22 -48.91 -15.18
N GLN A 469 -32.00 -49.42 -15.04
CA GLN A 469 -31.70 -50.85 -15.05
C GLN A 469 -30.54 -51.21 -14.12
N VAL A 470 -30.63 -52.40 -13.52
CA VAL A 470 -29.54 -53.00 -12.74
C VAL A 470 -28.95 -54.14 -13.57
N LEU A 471 -27.69 -54.00 -13.99
CA LEU A 471 -27.00 -54.95 -14.87
C LEU A 471 -26.18 -55.98 -14.09
N ARG A 472 -25.62 -55.58 -12.95
CA ARG A 472 -24.86 -56.44 -12.04
C ARG A 472 -25.06 -55.96 -10.62
N ASP A 473 -25.29 -56.91 -9.73
CA ASP A 473 -25.62 -56.65 -8.34
C ASP A 473 -25.20 -57.85 -7.50
N GLU A 474 -23.90 -57.99 -7.25
CA GLU A 474 -23.37 -59.15 -6.51
C GLU A 474 -23.39 -58.93 -4.99
N LYS A 475 -23.38 -57.67 -4.53
CA LYS A 475 -23.21 -57.31 -3.11
C LYS A 475 -24.22 -56.30 -2.55
N MET A 476 -25.10 -55.71 -3.36
CA MET A 476 -25.99 -54.62 -2.92
C MET A 476 -27.47 -55.03 -2.77
N GLY A 477 -27.93 -56.07 -3.47
CA GLY A 477 -29.32 -56.53 -3.40
C GLY A 477 -30.35 -55.56 -4.00
N LEU A 478 -29.92 -54.63 -4.86
CA LEU A 478 -30.73 -53.64 -5.56
C LEU A 478 -31.94 -54.24 -6.28
N GLN A 479 -31.79 -55.43 -6.89
CA GLN A 479 -32.92 -56.10 -7.57
C GLN A 479 -33.96 -56.65 -6.60
N LEU A 480 -33.58 -56.94 -5.35
CA LEU A 480 -34.46 -57.50 -4.33
C LEU A 480 -35.35 -56.42 -3.69
N PHE A 481 -34.86 -55.17 -3.62
CA PHE A 481 -35.50 -54.08 -2.88
C PHE A 481 -36.26 -53.07 -3.76
N GLU A 482 -36.37 -53.30 -5.08
CA GLU A 482 -37.03 -52.40 -6.05
C GLU A 482 -36.62 -50.91 -5.88
N THR A 483 -35.34 -50.67 -5.56
CA THR A 483 -34.84 -49.33 -5.26
C THR A 483 -34.94 -48.44 -6.51
N GLN A 484 -35.65 -47.31 -6.39
CA GLN A 484 -35.78 -46.33 -7.48
C GLN A 484 -34.57 -45.39 -7.58
N HIS A 485 -33.92 -45.11 -6.45
CA HIS A 485 -32.77 -44.23 -6.38
C HIS A 485 -31.62 -44.94 -5.68
N LEU A 486 -30.40 -44.72 -6.16
CA LEU A 486 -29.18 -45.19 -5.53
C LEU A 486 -28.28 -44.01 -5.17
N GLU A 487 -27.88 -43.95 -3.91
CA GLU A 487 -26.83 -43.04 -3.44
C GLU A 487 -25.48 -43.72 -3.58
N VAL A 488 -24.54 -43.00 -4.18
CA VAL A 488 -23.21 -43.50 -4.50
C VAL A 488 -22.18 -42.50 -4.00
N LEU A 489 -21.24 -42.98 -3.21
CA LEU A 489 -20.16 -42.17 -2.66
C LEU A 489 -19.01 -42.05 -3.67
N LEU A 490 -18.59 -40.83 -3.93
CA LEU A 490 -17.45 -40.49 -4.77
C LEU A 490 -16.23 -40.33 -3.87
N ALA A 491 -15.34 -41.32 -3.85
CA ALA A 491 -14.16 -41.30 -2.99
C ALA A 491 -12.90 -40.88 -3.76
N ARG A 492 -12.03 -40.08 -3.11
CA ARG A 492 -10.74 -39.63 -3.65
C ARG A 492 -10.89 -38.80 -4.92
N MET A 493 -11.89 -37.93 -4.92
CA MET A 493 -12.24 -37.12 -6.09
C MET A 493 -11.49 -35.79 -6.08
N ASP A 494 -10.87 -35.46 -7.21
CA ASP A 494 -10.35 -34.11 -7.42
C ASP A 494 -11.43 -33.27 -8.13
N TRP A 495 -12.15 -32.45 -7.39
CA TRP A 495 -13.21 -31.60 -7.93
C TRP A 495 -12.73 -30.53 -8.90
N SER A 496 -11.42 -30.26 -8.96
CA SER A 496 -10.85 -29.38 -9.99
C SER A 496 -10.85 -30.03 -11.38
N CYS A 497 -10.74 -31.36 -11.44
CA CYS A 497 -10.84 -32.19 -12.65
C CYS A 497 -11.46 -33.55 -12.30
N PRO A 498 -12.79 -33.62 -12.11
CA PRO A 498 -13.46 -34.81 -11.61
C PRO A 498 -13.30 -35.97 -12.60
N CYS A 499 -12.67 -37.06 -12.14
CA CYS A 499 -12.61 -38.32 -12.87
C CYS A 499 -13.18 -39.45 -12.01
N PRO A 500 -14.18 -40.21 -12.48
CA PRO A 500 -14.83 -40.08 -13.78
C PRO A 500 -15.73 -38.83 -13.87
N ASN A 501 -15.84 -38.23 -15.06
CA ASN A 501 -16.62 -37.00 -15.27
C ASN A 501 -18.12 -37.32 -15.37
N ILE A 502 -18.84 -37.17 -14.26
CA ILE A 502 -20.28 -37.47 -14.15
C ILE A 502 -21.14 -36.24 -14.48
N THR A 503 -20.60 -35.03 -14.34
CA THR A 503 -21.35 -33.77 -14.50
C THR A 503 -21.56 -33.35 -15.95
N GLN A 504 -20.70 -33.76 -16.87
CA GLN A 504 -20.81 -33.40 -18.29
C GLN A 504 -22.06 -33.97 -18.99
N HIS A 505 -22.78 -34.88 -18.33
CA HIS A 505 -23.82 -35.72 -18.95
C HIS A 505 -25.08 -35.86 -18.09
N ARG A 506 -25.48 -34.80 -17.35
CA ARG A 506 -26.66 -34.82 -16.45
C ARG A 506 -27.96 -35.29 -17.10
N GLU A 507 -28.14 -35.07 -18.40
CA GLU A 507 -29.37 -35.43 -19.13
C GLU A 507 -29.34 -36.83 -19.77
N LEU A 508 -28.19 -37.50 -19.78
CA LEU A 508 -28.02 -38.80 -20.45
C LEU A 508 -28.06 -39.94 -19.44
N SER A 509 -28.58 -41.11 -19.85
CA SER A 509 -28.42 -42.34 -19.09
C SER A 509 -26.95 -42.75 -19.04
N LEU A 510 -26.44 -42.94 -17.83
CA LEU A 510 -25.05 -43.29 -17.55
C LEU A 510 -24.95 -44.76 -17.17
N LEU A 511 -23.98 -45.45 -17.77
CA LEU A 511 -23.51 -46.74 -17.30
C LEU A 511 -22.49 -46.49 -16.20
N VAL A 512 -22.84 -46.85 -14.98
CA VAL A 512 -22.02 -46.68 -13.78
C VAL A 512 -21.59 -48.05 -13.29
N MET A 513 -20.28 -48.26 -13.13
CA MET A 513 -19.72 -49.47 -12.55
C MET A 513 -18.77 -49.10 -11.41
N GLY A 514 -18.98 -49.71 -10.24
CA GLY A 514 -18.25 -49.38 -9.02
C GLY A 514 -18.05 -50.57 -8.10
N GLU A 515 -17.58 -50.27 -6.89
CA GLU A 515 -17.24 -51.23 -5.84
C GLU A 515 -18.17 -51.02 -4.65
N VAL A 516 -18.34 -52.05 -3.82
CA VAL A 516 -19.13 -51.96 -2.60
C VAL A 516 -18.18 -52.02 -1.41
N GLN A 517 -18.12 -50.93 -0.65
CA GLN A 517 -17.29 -50.83 0.56
C GLN A 517 -18.24 -50.63 1.74
N ASP A 518 -18.16 -51.53 2.72
CA ASP A 518 -18.98 -51.51 3.94
C ASP A 518 -20.50 -51.36 3.67
N GLY A 519 -21.00 -52.05 2.65
CA GLY A 519 -22.41 -52.01 2.24
C GLY A 519 -22.82 -50.75 1.47
N THR A 520 -21.89 -49.85 1.18
CA THR A 520 -22.13 -48.60 0.43
C THR A 520 -21.58 -48.70 -0.99
N ALA A 521 -22.32 -48.21 -1.97
CA ALA A 521 -21.84 -48.09 -3.34
C ALA A 521 -20.79 -46.97 -3.43
N VAL A 522 -19.59 -47.31 -3.92
CA VAL A 522 -18.48 -46.37 -4.07
C VAL A 522 -17.99 -46.31 -5.52
N ILE A 523 -17.78 -45.10 -6.02
CA ILE A 523 -17.12 -44.81 -7.28
C ILE A 523 -15.74 -44.22 -6.96
N LEU A 524 -14.71 -44.82 -7.55
CA LEU A 524 -13.32 -44.38 -7.45
C LEU A 524 -12.88 -43.68 -8.74
N PRO A 525 -11.71 -43.00 -8.75
CA PRO A 525 -11.33 -42.20 -9.91
C PRO A 525 -11.11 -42.96 -11.22
N HIS A 526 -10.96 -44.28 -11.11
CA HIS A 526 -10.72 -45.21 -12.20
C HIS A 526 -11.93 -46.10 -12.53
N SER A 527 -13.05 -45.89 -11.83
CA SER A 527 -14.33 -46.53 -12.09
C SER A 527 -14.87 -46.17 -13.47
N TYR A 528 -15.69 -47.06 -14.03
CA TYR A 528 -16.24 -46.87 -15.36
C TYR A 528 -17.57 -46.13 -15.25
N VAL A 529 -17.58 -44.84 -15.63
CA VAL A 529 -18.81 -44.05 -15.78
C VAL A 529 -18.81 -43.38 -17.13
N ARG A 530 -19.76 -43.74 -18.00
CA ARG A 530 -19.93 -43.14 -19.34
C ARG A 530 -21.38 -43.17 -19.81
N PRO A 531 -21.77 -42.26 -20.71
CA PRO A 531 -23.04 -42.36 -21.43
C PRO A 531 -23.18 -43.69 -22.16
N ILE A 532 -24.37 -44.28 -22.07
CA ILE A 532 -24.71 -45.53 -22.74
C ILE A 532 -25.80 -45.31 -23.79
N SER A 533 -25.70 -46.04 -24.90
CA SER A 533 -26.72 -46.10 -25.94
C SER A 533 -27.36 -47.48 -25.96
N ASP A 534 -28.59 -47.59 -26.44
CA ASP A 534 -29.33 -48.85 -26.52
C ASP A 534 -28.56 -49.95 -27.27
N ARG A 535 -27.82 -49.58 -28.32
CA ARG A 535 -26.97 -50.52 -29.07
C ARG A 535 -25.87 -51.12 -28.19
N ARG A 536 -25.23 -50.31 -27.33
CA ARG A 536 -24.21 -50.79 -26.38
C ARG A 536 -24.84 -51.58 -25.25
N LEU A 537 -26.00 -51.15 -24.76
CA LEU A 537 -26.74 -51.85 -23.71
C LEU A 537 -27.11 -53.27 -24.14
N LYS A 538 -27.61 -53.47 -25.37
CA LYS A 538 -27.89 -54.81 -25.92
C LYS A 538 -26.65 -55.71 -25.97
N LYS A 539 -25.48 -55.17 -26.33
CA LYS A 539 -24.22 -55.93 -26.32
C LYS A 539 -23.80 -56.34 -24.90
N ILE A 540 -24.03 -55.50 -23.91
CA ILE A 540 -23.74 -55.83 -22.51
C ILE A 540 -24.64 -56.98 -22.04
N HIS A 541 -25.93 -56.94 -22.38
CA HIS A 541 -26.85 -58.04 -22.08
C HIS A 541 -26.40 -59.36 -22.72
N GLU A 542 -25.92 -59.34 -23.96
CA GLU A 542 -25.38 -60.54 -24.62
C GLU A 542 -24.15 -61.09 -23.88
N VAL A 543 -23.25 -60.22 -23.43
CA VAL A 543 -22.04 -60.59 -22.65
C VAL A 543 -22.42 -61.20 -21.31
N LEU A 544 -23.41 -60.63 -20.61
CA LEU A 544 -23.94 -61.14 -19.35
C LEU A 544 -24.62 -62.50 -19.54
N GLY A 545 -25.47 -62.64 -20.56
CA GLY A 545 -26.16 -63.89 -20.87
C GLY A 545 -25.22 -65.05 -21.25
N LYS A 546 -24.04 -64.74 -21.80
CA LYS A 546 -22.99 -65.72 -22.12
C LYS A 546 -22.11 -66.12 -20.92
N LYS A 547 -22.37 -65.62 -19.70
CA LYS A 547 -21.53 -65.86 -18.51
C LYS A 547 -20.04 -65.55 -18.75
N THR A 548 -19.78 -64.53 -19.57
CA THR A 548 -18.43 -64.20 -20.03
C THR A 548 -17.48 -63.86 -18.87
N CYS A 549 -18.00 -63.28 -17.79
CA CYS A 549 -17.19 -62.97 -16.60
C CYS A 549 -16.72 -64.23 -15.85
N GLU A 550 -17.55 -65.27 -15.77
CA GLU A 550 -17.18 -66.57 -15.17
C GLU A 550 -16.10 -67.26 -16.02
N MET A 551 -16.18 -67.14 -17.36
CA MET A 551 -15.15 -67.66 -18.25
C MET A 551 -13.83 -66.90 -18.14
N LEU A 552 -13.86 -65.57 -17.98
CA LEU A 552 -12.65 -64.75 -17.86
C LEU A 552 -11.91 -64.94 -16.53
N GLN A 553 -12.63 -65.20 -15.43
CA GLN A 553 -12.01 -65.52 -14.13
C GLN A 553 -11.20 -66.83 -14.19
N ARG A 554 -11.66 -67.83 -14.95
CA ARG A 554 -10.94 -69.11 -15.13
C ARG A 554 -9.61 -69.02 -15.87
N PHE A 555 -9.28 -67.89 -16.48
CA PHE A 555 -7.99 -67.66 -17.17
C PHE A 555 -7.06 -66.72 -16.40
N GLN A 556 -7.43 -66.30 -15.17
CA GLN A 556 -6.62 -65.44 -14.31
C GLN A 556 -6.07 -66.17 -13.06
N ASP A 557 -6.53 -67.39 -12.79
CA ASP A 557 -5.87 -68.38 -11.93
C ASP A 557 -4.92 -69.24 -12.76
#